data_AF-A0A3D2U472-F1
#
_entry.id   AF-A0A3D2U472-F1
#
_cell.length_a   1.000
_cell.length_b   1.000
_cell.length_c   1.000
_cell.angle_alpha   90.00
_cell.angle_beta   90.00
_cell.angle_gamma   90.00
#
_symmetry.space_group_name_H-M   'P 1'
#
loop_
_entity.id
_entity.type
_entity.pdbx_description
1 polymer ?
#
loop_
_entity_poly.entity_id
_entity_poly.type
_entity_poly.pdbx_seq_one_letter_code
_entity_poly.pdbx_strand_id
1 'polypeptide(L)' 'MAVSGVCVDAELLTRFASSLFQAAGVPEDEADLVSTSLVGSNLRGHDSHGVVRIPRYLPLLETGELVAGAGLSVL' A
#
# COMPACT_ATOMS: atom_id res chain seq x y z
N MET A 1 3.51 19.57 21.77
CA MET A 1 2.40 19.36 20.81
C MET A 1 1.94 17.93 20.96
N ALA A 2 0.78 17.68 21.58
CA ALA A 2 0.23 16.33 21.63
C ALA A 2 -0.26 15.99 20.21
N VAL A 3 0.33 14.98 19.58
CA VAL A 3 -0.20 14.44 18.32
C VAL A 3 -1.47 13.68 18.67
N SER A 4 -2.62 14.25 18.32
CA SER A 4 -3.90 13.56 18.38
C SER A 4 -3.88 12.45 17.32
N GLY A 5 -3.79 11.20 17.75
CA GLY A 5 -3.94 10.04 16.87
C GLY A 5 -5.41 9.83 16.47
N VAL A 6 -5.63 9.21 15.31
CA VAL A 6 -6.94 8.73 14.87
C VAL A 6 -6.87 7.21 14.74
N CYS A 7 -7.84 6.50 15.33
CA CYS A 7 -8.01 5.07 15.09
C CYS A 7 -8.85 4.88 13.83
N VAL A 8 -8.35 4.08 12.89
CA VAL A 8 -9.05 3.72 11.65
C VAL A 8 -9.25 2.22 11.63
N ASP A 9 -10.44 1.78 11.22
CA ASP A 9 -10.72 0.36 11.02
C ASP A 9 -9.78 -0.24 9.95
N ALA A 10 -9.29 -1.46 10.21
CA ALA A 10 -8.28 -2.08 9.36
C ALA A 10 -8.83 -2.46 7.98
N GLU A 11 -10.08 -2.92 7.90
CA GLU A 11 -10.71 -3.28 6.64
C GLU A 11 -11.01 -2.03 5.79
N LEU A 12 -11.47 -0.97 6.44
CA LEU A 12 -11.64 0.33 5.80
C LEU A 12 -10.30 0.87 5.25
N LEU A 13 -9.24 0.82 6.05
CA LEU A 13 -7.91 1.28 5.63
C LEU A 13 -7.35 0.45 4.48
N THR A 14 -7.59 -0.87 4.49
CA THR A 14 -7.16 -1.77 3.41
C THR A 14 -7.86 -1.45 2.10
N ARG A 15 -9.19 -1.26 2.12
CA ARG A 15 -9.96 -0.87 0.93
C ARG A 15 -9.54 0.49 0.40
N PHE A 16 -9.29 1.45 1.29
CA PHE A 16 -8.76 2.76 0.93
C PHE A 16 -7.40 2.65 0.23
N ALA A 17 -6.44 1.94 0.83
CA ALA A 17 -5.13 1.73 0.24
C ALA A 17 -5.21 1.03 -1.13
N SER A 18 -6.08 0.01 -1.27
CA SER A 18 -6.25 -0.71 -2.54
C SER A 18 -6.79 0.22 -3.62
N SER A 19 -7.78 1.06 -3.29
CA SER A 19 -8.33 2.03 -4.25
C SER A 19 -7.29 3.03 -4.76
N LEU A 20 -6.30 3.41 -3.95
CA LEU A 20 -5.21 4.29 -4.38
C LEU A 20 -4.29 3.60 -5.39
N PHE A 21 -3.95 2.33 -5.17
CA PHE A 21 -3.12 1.56 -6.11
C PHE A 21 -3.86 1.26 -7.41
N GLN A 22 -5.15 0.90 -7.35
CA GLN A 22 -5.98 0.71 -8.54
C GLN A 22 -6.11 2.00 -9.36
N ALA A 23 -6.27 3.15 -8.69
CA ALA A 23 -6.28 4.45 -9.36
C ALA A 23 -4.94 4.80 -10.04
N ALA A 24 -3.83 4.21 -9.58
CA ALA A 24 -2.51 4.31 -10.19
C ALA A 24 -2.24 3.24 -11.27
N GLY A 25 -3.26 2.45 -11.66
CA GLY A 25 -3.16 1.45 -12.72
C GLY A 25 -2.61 0.09 -12.28
N VAL A 26 -2.48 -0.16 -10.98
CA VAL A 26 -2.11 -1.49 -10.45
C VAL A 26 -3.30 -2.45 -10.62
N PRO A 27 -3.09 -3.70 -11.09
CA PRO A 27 -4.13 -4.73 -11.12
C PRO A 27 -4.79 -4.94 -9.74
N GLU A 28 -6.09 -5.25 -9.73
CA GLU A 28 -6.89 -5.36 -8.49
C GLU A 28 -6.30 -6.36 -7.48
N ASP A 29 -5.85 -7.52 -7.95
CA ASP A 29 -5.26 -8.58 -7.14
C ASP A 29 -3.93 -8.15 -6.49
N GLU A 30 -3.06 -7.47 -7.24
CA GLU A 30 -1.83 -6.89 -6.70
C GLU A 30 -2.10 -5.73 -5.74
N ALA A 31 -3.06 -4.85 -6.07
CA ALA A 31 -3.46 -3.73 -5.22
C ALA A 31 -3.99 -4.20 -3.86
N ASP A 32 -4.84 -5.23 -3.85
CA ASP A 32 -5.38 -5.86 -2.65
C ASP A 32 -4.27 -6.55 -1.83
N LEU A 33 -3.38 -7.29 -2.49
CA LEU A 33 -2.25 -7.97 -1.86
C LEU A 33 -1.32 -6.98 -1.15
N VAL A 34 -0.89 -5.93 -1.87
CA VAL A 34 0.01 -4.90 -1.33
C VAL A 34 -0.67 -4.16 -0.18
N SER A 35 -1.94 -3.76 -0.33
CA SER A 35 -2.69 -3.04 0.69
C SER A 35 -2.86 -3.85 1.97
N THR A 36 -3.18 -5.14 1.83
CA THR A 36 -3.28 -6.08 2.96
C THR A 36 -1.94 -6.19 3.71
N SER A 37 -0.83 -6.24 2.97
CA SER A 37 0.52 -6.30 3.54
C SER A 37 0.90 -5.01 4.30
N LEU A 38 0.61 -3.84 3.72
CA LEU A 38 0.86 -2.55 4.35
C LEU A 38 0.04 -2.37 5.63
N VAL A 39 -1.27 -2.58 5.58
CA VAL A 39 -2.14 -2.47 6.77
C VAL A 39 -1.76 -3.52 7.80
N GLY A 40 -1.42 -4.74 7.36
CA GLY A 40 -0.87 -5.77 8.22
C GLY A 40 0.41 -5.35 8.95
N SER A 41 1.26 -4.53 8.33
CA SER A 41 2.46 -3.97 8.97
C SER A 41 2.10 -2.95 10.04
N ASN A 42 1.09 -2.10 9.81
CA ASN A 42 0.58 -1.20 10.85
C ASN A 42 0.00 -1.97 12.05
N LEU A 43 -0.80 -3.01 11.81
CA LEU A 43 -1.37 -3.84 12.88
C LEU A 43 -0.32 -4.54 13.75
N ARG A 44 0.88 -4.78 13.20
CA ARG A 44 2.02 -5.38 13.92
C ARG A 44 2.91 -4.35 14.60
N GLY A 45 2.62 -3.05 14.48
CA GLY A 45 3.44 -1.97 15.03
C GLY A 45 4.69 -1.63 14.21
N HIS A 46 4.76 -2.10 12.96
CA HIS A 46 5.85 -1.79 12.02
C HIS A 46 5.45 -0.64 11.08
N ASP A 47 5.15 0.53 11.66
CA ASP A 47 4.56 1.66 10.91
C ASP A 47 5.42 2.14 9.74
N SER A 48 6.75 2.02 9.83
CA SER A 48 7.69 2.36 8.76
C SER A 48 7.50 1.52 7.49
N HIS A 49 6.80 0.39 7.58
CA HIS A 49 6.48 -0.52 6.49
C HIS A 49 4.98 -0.55 6.16
N GLY A 50 4.17 0.26 6.86
CA GLY A 50 2.73 0.31 6.66
C GLY A 50 2.28 1.31 5.58
N VAL A 51 1.07 1.85 5.72
CA VAL A 51 0.48 2.78 4.74
C VAL A 51 1.31 4.04 4.49
N VAL A 52 2.27 4.37 5.37
CA VAL A 52 3.27 5.43 5.17
C VAL A 52 4.10 5.25 3.89
N ARG A 53 4.14 4.04 3.32
CA ARG A 53 4.86 3.74 2.07
C ARG A 53 4.11 4.19 0.81
N ILE A 54 2.79 4.39 0.89
CA ILE A 54 1.96 4.72 -0.28
C ILE A 54 2.44 6.02 -0.97
N PRO A 55 2.71 7.14 -0.26
CA PRO A 55 3.22 8.35 -0.91
C PRO A 55 4.56 8.19 -1.62
N ARG A 56 5.34 7.14 -1.31
CA ARG A 56 6.56 6.80 -2.03
C ARG A 56 6.28 5.90 -3.24
N TYR A 57 5.34 4.96 -3.12
CA TYR A 57 5.08 3.99 -4.20
C TYR A 57 4.33 4.60 -5.37
N LEU A 58 3.36 5.49 -5.13
CA LEU A 58 2.59 6.11 -6.22
C LEU A 58 3.47 6.88 -7.21
N PRO A 59 4.43 7.73 -6.80
CA PRO A 59 5.35 8.37 -7.74
C PRO A 59 6.26 7.39 -8.49
N LEU A 60 6.69 6.31 -7.85
CA LEU A 60 7.53 5.30 -8.51
C LEU A 60 6.76 4.50 -9.57
N LEU A 61 5.46 4.27 -9.34
CA LEU A 61 4.56 3.71 -10.36
C LEU A 61 4.41 4.68 -11.54
N GLU A 62 4.23 5.97 -11.26
CA GLU A 62 4.10 7.01 -12.28
C GLU A 62 5.37 7.15 -13.15
N THR A 63 6.57 7.07 -12.54
CA THR A 63 7.85 7.13 -13.28
C THR A 63 8.24 5.81 -13.95
N GLY A 64 7.55 4.71 -13.65
CA GLY A 64 7.89 3.36 -14.10
C GLY A 64 9.12 2.75 -13.40
N GLU A 65 9.62 3.38 -12.34
CA GLU A 65 10.66 2.81 -11.47
C GLU A 65 10.14 1.64 -10.64
N LEU A 66 8.82 1.62 -10.37
CA LEU A 66 8.08 0.47 -9.86
C LEU A 66 7.11 0.00 -10.94
N VAL A 67 7.14 -1.29 -11.26
CA VAL A 67 6.31 -1.88 -12.32
C VAL A 67 5.29 -2.82 -11.70
N ALA A 68 4.00 -2.51 -11.90
CA ALA A 68 2.89 -3.40 -11.56
C ALA A 68 2.70 -4.49 -12.64
N GLY A 69 2.13 -5.63 -12.28
CA GLY A 69 1.92 -6.75 -13.21
C GLY A 69 3.21 -7.44 -13.64
N ALA A 70 4.31 -7.24 -12.91
CA ALA A 70 5.60 -7.81 -13.27
C ALA A 70 5.64 -9.31 -12.96
N GLY A 71 5.86 -10.14 -13.99
CA GLY A 71 6.00 -11.58 -13.82
C GLY A 71 7.27 -11.96 -13.05
N LEU A 72 7.13 -12.80 -12.02
CA LEU A 72 8.26 -13.40 -11.31
C LEU A 72 8.79 -14.62 -12.06
N SER A 73 10.05 -14.59 -12.46
CA SER A 73 10.76 -15.75 -13.03
C SER A 73 11.81 -16.26 -12.05
N VAL A 74 11.88 -17.58 -11.86
CA VAL A 74 12.92 -18.25 -11.07
C VAL A 74 13.92 -18.87 -12.04
N LEU A 75 15.20 -18.55 -11.86
CA LEU A 75 16.31 -19.02 -12.70
C LEU A 75 16.95 -20.30 -12.15
#